data_AF-A0A6J1PD86-F1
#
_entry.id   AF-A0A6J1PD86-F1
#
_cell.length_a   1.000
_cell.length_b   1.000
_cell.length_c   1.000
_cell.angle_alpha   90.00
_cell.angle_beta   90.00
_cell.angle_gamma   90.00
#
_symmetry.space_group_name_H-M   'P 1'
#
loop_
_entity.id
_entity.type
_entity.pdbx_description
1 polymer ?
#
loop_
_entity_poly.entity_id
_entity_poly.type
_entity_poly.pdbx_seq_one_letter_code
_entity_poly.pdbx_strand_id
1 'polypeptide(L)'
;AKWHSRRKILTPTFHFNILQQFVEILIEEGKNMAKSLKNTGGTVVKDLVPFVSEHTLNAICETSMGTSLRGLGAFQHRYREAVYRMGELFIY
;
A
#
# COMPACT_ATOMS: atom_id res chain seq x y z
N ALA A 1 28.68 4.45 -8.70
CA ALA A 1 28.02 4.41 -10.02
C ALA A 1 26.63 3.74 -10.02
N LYS A 2 26.45 2.51 -9.51
CA LYS A 2 25.18 1.74 -9.60
C LYS A 2 23.95 2.43 -8.97
N TRP A 3 24.07 2.96 -7.74
CA TRP A 3 22.98 3.68 -7.07
C TRP A 3 22.53 4.92 -7.87
N HIS A 4 23.51 5.73 -8.30
CA HIS A 4 23.25 6.96 -9.05
C HIS A 4 22.49 6.70 -10.35
N SER A 5 22.89 5.66 -11.11
CA SER A 5 22.19 5.24 -12.33
C SER A 5 20.73 4.83 -12.06
N ARG A 6 20.49 4.00 -11.03
CA ARG A 6 19.12 3.59 -10.64
C ARG A 6 18.28 4.77 -10.18
N ARG A 7 18.86 5.67 -9.39
CA ARG A 7 18.15 6.85 -8.90
C ARG A 7 17.77 7.77 -10.05
N LYS A 8 18.65 7.97 -11.04
CA LYS A 8 18.35 8.74 -12.25
C LYS A 8 17.13 8.20 -13.02
N ILE A 9 16.95 6.87 -13.06
CA ILE A 9 15.79 6.23 -13.72
C ILE A 9 14.51 6.40 -12.89
N LEU A 10 14.60 6.32 -11.56
CA LEU A 10 13.43 6.37 -10.66
C LEU A 10 12.96 7.78 -10.32
N THR A 11 13.85 8.79 -10.27
CA THR A 11 13.46 10.15 -9.86
C THR A 11 12.28 10.74 -10.65
N PRO A 12 12.18 10.54 -11.98
CA PRO A 12 11.04 11.05 -12.75
C PRO A 12 9.68 10.51 -12.29
N THR A 13 9.60 9.29 -11.73
CA THR A 13 8.32 8.68 -11.30
C THR A 13 7.69 9.39 -10.09
N PHE A 14 8.46 10.23 -9.40
CA PHE A 14 8.02 11.04 -8.26
C PHE A 14 7.83 12.52 -8.64
N HIS A 15 7.78 12.85 -9.94
CA HIS A 15 7.45 14.19 -10.40
C HIS A 15 5.99 14.52 -10.08
N PHE A 16 5.70 15.78 -9.71
CA PHE A 16 4.38 16.20 -9.25
C PHE A 16 3.24 15.85 -10.22
N ASN A 17 3.45 16.04 -11.53
CA ASN A 17 2.45 15.68 -12.55
C ASN A 17 2.04 14.19 -12.52
N ILE A 18 2.96 13.30 -12.14
CA ILE A 18 2.67 11.87 -11.97
C ILE A 18 1.95 11.66 -10.64
N LEU A 19 2.46 12.26 -9.56
CA LEU A 19 1.86 12.13 -8.22
C LEU A 19 0.42 12.63 -8.16
N GLN A 20 0.07 13.67 -8.91
CA GLN A 20 -1.31 14.17 -9.02
C GLN A 20 -2.29 13.11 -9.52
N GLN A 21 -1.85 12.21 -10.42
CA GLN A 21 -2.68 11.12 -10.95
C GLN A 21 -2.99 10.07 -9.87
N PHE A 22 -2.16 9.98 -8.83
CA PHE A 22 -2.32 9.00 -7.74
C PHE A 22 -3.21 9.49 -6.60
N VAL A 23 -3.56 10.78 -6.57
CA VAL A 23 -4.40 11.36 -5.52
C VAL A 23 -5.76 10.66 -5.43
N GLU A 24 -6.36 10.32 -6.57
CA GLU A 24 -7.64 9.61 -6.62
C GLU A 24 -7.56 8.23 -5.95
N ILE A 25 -6.48 7.48 -6.21
CA ILE A 25 -6.22 6.17 -5.60
C ILE A 25 -6.06 6.30 -4.08
N LEU A 26 -5.29 7.30 -3.62
CA LEU A 26 -5.09 7.55 -2.19
C LEU A 26 -6.41 7.94 -1.49
N ILE A 27 -7.25 8.75 -2.13
CA ILE A 27 -8.58 9.10 -1.62
C ILE A 27 -9.45 7.85 -1.51
N GLU A 28 -9.44 6.99 -2.53
CA GLU A 28 -10.24 5.76 -2.55
C GLU A 28 -9.79 4.76 -1.47
N GLU A 29 -8.48 4.53 -1.31
CA GLU A 29 -7.97 3.73 -0.19
C GLU A 29 -8.33 4.35 1.17
N GLY A 30 -8.28 5.67 1.29
CA GLY A 30 -8.70 6.39 2.50
C GLY A 30 -10.18 6.18 2.85
N LYS A 31 -11.07 6.25 1.85
CA LYS A 31 -12.50 5.94 2.02
C LYS A 31 -12.71 4.49 2.43
N ASN A 32 -11.99 3.56 1.81
CA ASN A 32 -12.09 2.14 2.12
C ASN A 32 -11.57 1.82 3.52
N MET A 33 -10.51 2.50 3.97
CA MET A 33 -10.01 2.43 5.34
C MET A 33 -11.07 2.90 6.35
N ALA A 34 -11.68 4.08 6.10
CA ALA A 34 -12.74 4.61 6.95
C ALA A 34 -13.97 3.68 6.99
N LYS A 35 -14.34 3.09 5.84
CA LYS A 35 -15.43 2.11 5.75
C LYS A 35 -15.12 0.83 6.54
N SER A 36 -13.90 0.31 6.43
CA SER A 36 -13.44 -0.87 7.19
C SER A 36 -13.56 -0.63 8.69
N LEU A 37 -13.15 0.55 9.19
CA LEU A 37 -13.28 0.93 10.60
C LEU A 37 -14.75 1.00 11.04
N LYS A 38 -15.61 1.69 10.28
CA LYS A 38 -17.04 1.81 10.60
C LYS A 38 -17.74 0.45 10.67
N ASN A 39 -17.38 -0.48 9.79
CA ASN A 39 -18.01 -1.79 9.69
C ASN A 39 -17.56 -2.79 10.75
N THR A 40 -16.52 -2.49 11.54
CA THR A 40 -15.95 -3.47 12.47
C THR A 40 -16.84 -3.71 13.70
N GLY A 41 -17.73 -2.77 14.04
CA GLY A 41 -18.71 -2.91 15.13
C GLY A 41 -18.07 -2.90 16.53
N GLY A 42 -18.49 -1.97 17.39
CA GLY A 42 -17.96 -1.84 18.75
C GLY A 42 -16.55 -1.24 18.84
N THR A 43 -15.95 -1.28 20.04
CA THR A 43 -14.60 -0.79 20.30
C THR A 43 -13.60 -1.86 19.88
N VAL A 44 -13.11 -1.80 18.64
CA VAL A 44 -12.08 -2.73 18.17
C VAL A 44 -10.70 -2.09 18.29
N VAL A 45 -9.86 -2.69 19.13
CA VAL A 45 -8.42 -2.50 19.08
C VAL A 45 -7.92 -3.32 17.90
N LYS A 46 -7.92 -2.73 16.70
CA LYS A 46 -7.18 -3.32 15.58
C LYS A 46 -5.71 -3.05 15.81
N ASP A 47 -4.87 -4.05 15.58
CA ASP A 47 -3.44 -3.80 15.43
C ASP A 47 -3.26 -2.84 14.25
N LEU A 48 -2.67 -1.67 14.53
CA LEU A 48 -2.55 -0.57 13.59
C LEU A 48 -1.63 -0.93 12.42
N VAL A 49 -0.57 -1.71 12.67
CA VAL A 49 0.43 -2.02 11.64
C VAL A 49 -0.19 -2.83 10.49
N PRO A 50 -0.80 -4.01 10.70
CA PRO A 50 -1.42 -4.77 9.62
C PRO A 50 -2.63 -4.04 9.03
N PHE A 51 -3.38 -3.28 9.84
CA PHE A 51 -4.53 -2.51 9.36
C PHE A 51 -4.12 -1.41 8.37
N VAL A 52 -3.15 -0.57 8.72
CA VAL A 52 -2.66 0.49 7.83
C VAL A 52 -1.93 -0.11 6.64
N SER A 53 -1.12 -1.15 6.86
CA SER A 53 -0.35 -1.82 5.80
C SER A 53 -1.24 -2.41 4.71
N GLU A 54 -2.41 -2.95 5.05
CA GLU A 54 -3.38 -3.44 4.06
C GLU A 54 -3.75 -2.33 3.04
N HIS A 55 -4.13 -1.16 3.53
CA HIS A 55 -4.54 -0.04 2.67
C HIS A 55 -3.35 0.60 1.95
N THR A 56 -2.19 0.69 2.61
CA THR A 56 -0.96 1.16 1.99
C THR A 56 -0.50 0.25 0.84
N LEU A 57 -0.60 -1.08 1.01
CA LEU A 57 -0.20 -2.02 -0.03
C LEU A 57 -1.12 -1.95 -1.25
N ASN A 58 -2.43 -1.79 -1.05
CA ASN A 58 -3.34 -1.56 -2.17
C ASN A 58 -2.97 -0.28 -2.93
N ALA A 59 -2.71 0.83 -2.22
CA ALA A 59 -2.30 2.09 -2.84
C ALA A 59 -1.01 1.93 -3.66
N ILE A 60 0.01 1.25 -3.13
CA ILE A 60 1.29 1.05 -3.83
C ILE A 60 1.11 0.16 -5.06
N CYS A 61 0.34 -0.93 -4.95
CA CYS A 61 0.07 -1.81 -6.09
C CYS A 61 -0.67 -1.07 -7.20
N GLU A 62 -1.66 -0.23 -6.87
CA GLU A 62 -2.42 0.51 -7.88
C GLU A 62 -1.61 1.65 -8.50
N THR A 63 -0.84 2.40 -7.70
CA THR A 63 -0.04 3.54 -8.19
C THR A 63 1.24 3.11 -8.92
N SER A 64 2.04 2.24 -8.31
CA SER A 64 3.39 1.91 -8.78
C SER A 64 3.43 0.66 -9.65
N MET A 65 2.51 -0.28 -9.43
CA MET A 65 2.47 -1.55 -10.17
C MET A 65 1.33 -1.62 -11.20
N GLY A 66 0.43 -0.63 -11.21
CA GLY A 66 -0.71 -0.58 -12.14
C GLY A 66 -1.70 -1.74 -11.98
N THR A 67 -1.77 -2.35 -10.79
CA THR A 67 -2.63 -3.51 -10.53
C THR A 67 -3.34 -3.40 -9.19
N SER A 68 -4.63 -3.75 -9.15
CA SER A 68 -5.35 -3.79 -7.88
C SER A 68 -5.05 -5.09 -7.15
N LEU A 69 -4.68 -4.95 -5.87
CA LEU A 69 -4.48 -6.09 -4.98
C LEU A 69 -5.81 -6.67 -4.46
N ARG A 70 -6.92 -5.96 -4.68
CA ARG A 70 -8.27 -6.33 -4.22
C ARG A 70 -8.86 -7.42 -5.09
N GLY A 71 -9.60 -8.35 -4.48
CA GLY A 71 -10.36 -9.37 -5.21
C GLY A 71 -9.51 -10.52 -5.77
N LEU A 72 -8.21 -10.56 -5.45
CA LEU A 72 -7.29 -11.63 -5.88
C LEU A 72 -7.33 -12.87 -4.95
N GLY A 73 -8.30 -12.96 -4.05
CA GLY A 73 -8.52 -14.11 -3.17
C GLY A 73 -7.27 -14.50 -2.37
N ALA A 74 -6.86 -15.77 -2.47
CA ALA A 74 -5.69 -16.28 -1.74
C ALA A 74 -4.37 -15.57 -2.10
N PHE A 75 -4.23 -15.02 -3.31
CA PHE A 75 -3.02 -14.30 -3.71
C PHE A 75 -2.85 -13.00 -2.90
N GLN A 76 -3.93 -12.23 -2.73
CA GLN A 76 -3.95 -11.01 -1.92
C GLN A 76 -3.41 -11.27 -0.51
N HIS A 77 -3.92 -12.33 0.14
CA HIS A 77 -3.49 -12.71 1.48
C HIS A 77 -2.00 -13.08 1.52
N ARG A 78 -1.55 -13.94 0.59
CA ARG A 78 -0.14 -14.38 0.55
C ARG A 78 0.82 -13.23 0.32
N TYR A 79 0.47 -12.27 -0.55
CA TYR A 79 1.32 -11.13 -0.83
C TYR A 79 1.46 -10.22 0.40
N ARG A 80 0.34 -9.90 1.08
CA ARG A 80 0.35 -9.08 2.29
C ARG A 80 1.15 -9.73 3.42
N GLU A 81 0.94 -11.02 3.63
CA GLU A 81 1.67 -11.80 4.64
C GLU A 81 3.17 -11.83 4.35
N ALA A 82 3.58 -12.03 3.10
CA ALA A 82 4.98 -12.01 2.72
C ALA A 82 5.64 -10.64 2.98
N VAL A 83 4.93 -9.54 2.69
CA VAL A 83 5.44 -8.20 2.98
C VAL A 83 5.50 -7.92 4.49
N TYR A 84 4.49 -8.34 5.24
CA TYR A 84 4.46 -8.20 6.70
C TYR A 84 5.64 -8.93 7.36
N ARG A 85 5.85 -10.20 7.01
CA ARG A 85 6.99 -11.00 7.48
C ARG A 85 8.34 -10.41 7.09
N MET A 86 8.46 -9.83 5.89
CA MET A 86 9.67 -9.08 5.55
C MET A 86 9.86 -7.87 6.46
N GLY A 87 8.80 -7.13 6.77
CA GLY A 87 8.83 -5.99 7.69
C GLY A 87 9.32 -6.37 9.09
N GLU A 88 8.84 -7.49 9.64
CA GLU A 88 9.29 -8.00 10.95
C GLU A 88 10.81 -8.26 10.99
N LEU A 89 11.37 -8.77 9.89
CA LEU A 89 12.81 -9.04 9.78
C LEU A 89 13.68 -7.78 9.67
N PHE A 90 13.12 -6.66 9.20
CA PHE A 90 13.87 -5.40 9.05
C PHE A 90 13.82 -4.52 10.31
N ILE A 91 12.82 -4.70 11.17
CA ILE A 91 12.61 -3.89 12.38
C ILE A 91 13.30 -4.54 13.61
N TYR A 92 13.76 -5.79 13.50
CA TYR A 92 14.59 -6.49 14.49
C TYR A 92 16.07 -6.42 14.14
#